data_AF-A0A9N8ETE0-F1
#
_entry.id   AF-A0A9N8ETE0-F1
#
_cell.length_a   1.000
_cell.length_b   1.000
_cell.length_c   1.000
_cell.angle_alpha   90.00
_cell.angle_beta   90.00
_cell.angle_gamma   90.00
#
_symmetry.space_group_name_H-M   'P 1'
#
loop_
_entity.id
_entity.type
_entity.pdbx_description
1 polymer ?
#
loop_
_entity_poly.entity_id
_entity_poly.type
_entity_poly.pdbx_seq_one_letter_code
_entity_poly.pdbx_strand_id
1 'polypeptide(L)'
;MPPPHHDHHHHHHHHEMEDWDDYWWHELPKDKQDAATVLGWTEKMWDDDGKADTEDLDWGELSHEQKKAAEAFGYHPKLWDEGPGHHPPHHHPPHHHDHHHHHPHEDHKPDGKPKEEEKKDGDDEEPDISNLNVNDGDKKESDKKEKPQFKVSKTFGGGGGAPFDHGNNRNISKITVFHDGHAVRGLEVHYGNMTKKAGECKGKSKTLELNNGEFITGATVRSNELVQSLAFKTNKGTEFGPVGGKGWSKLNPLGFGDKEGEEVKVPAPFKFQLVGFSGKAGSYIDQVAFRWGPVPQMNKKQQQSK
;
A
#
# COMPACT_ATOMS: atom_id res chain seq x y z
N MET A 1 5.49 -67.45 0.40
CA MET A 1 5.98 -66.06 0.54
C MET A 1 6.42 -65.57 -0.83
N PRO A 2 5.64 -64.71 -1.50
CA PRO A 2 6.01 -64.05 -2.75
C PRO A 2 6.85 -62.76 -2.50
N PRO A 3 7.45 -62.15 -3.55
CA PRO A 3 8.42 -61.06 -3.43
C PRO A 3 7.78 -59.68 -3.22
N PRO A 4 8.57 -58.63 -2.88
CA PRO A 4 8.08 -57.26 -2.87
C PRO A 4 7.75 -56.81 -4.29
N HIS A 5 6.47 -56.57 -4.57
CA HIS A 5 6.05 -55.91 -5.79
C HIS A 5 6.12 -54.39 -5.63
N HIS A 6 6.75 -53.73 -6.60
CA HIS A 6 6.59 -52.30 -6.83
C HIS A 6 5.19 -52.04 -7.40
N ASP A 7 4.19 -51.92 -6.53
CA ASP A 7 2.91 -51.33 -6.94
C ASP A 7 3.06 -49.82 -7.05
N HIS A 8 2.96 -49.35 -8.30
CA HIS A 8 2.94 -47.94 -8.64
C HIS A 8 1.61 -47.36 -8.14
N HIS A 9 1.60 -46.80 -6.93
CA HIS A 9 0.60 -45.82 -6.58
C HIS A 9 0.82 -44.58 -7.45
N HIS A 10 0.16 -44.59 -8.61
CA HIS A 10 -0.21 -43.39 -9.35
C HIS A 10 -0.88 -42.42 -8.36
N HIS A 11 -0.09 -41.50 -7.80
CA HIS A 11 -0.64 -40.21 -7.44
C HIS A 11 -1.02 -39.58 -8.76
N HIS A 12 -2.33 -39.62 -9.05
CA HIS A 12 -2.91 -38.73 -10.02
C HIS A 12 -2.41 -37.33 -9.67
N HIS A 13 -1.71 -36.68 -10.60
CA HIS A 13 -1.72 -35.22 -10.63
C HIS A 13 -3.13 -34.79 -11.01
N HIS A 14 -4.04 -34.87 -10.03
CA HIS A 14 -5.18 -33.99 -10.01
C HIS A 14 -4.61 -32.57 -9.96
N HIS A 15 -5.09 -31.73 -10.86
CA HIS A 15 -4.80 -30.32 -10.85
C HIS A 15 -5.64 -29.69 -9.74
N GLU A 16 -5.26 -29.97 -8.49
CA GLU A 16 -5.87 -29.38 -7.31
C GLU A 16 -5.76 -27.87 -7.44
N MET A 17 -6.90 -27.19 -7.57
CA MET A 17 -6.98 -25.81 -7.12
C MET A 17 -6.83 -25.90 -5.61
N GLU A 18 -5.66 -25.51 -5.11
CA GLU A 18 -5.41 -25.36 -3.67
C GLU A 18 -6.50 -24.43 -3.15
N ASP A 19 -7.36 -24.96 -2.28
CA ASP A 19 -8.46 -24.23 -1.67
C ASP A 19 -7.88 -23.31 -0.60
N TRP A 20 -7.97 -21.99 -0.81
CA TRP A 20 -7.36 -20.99 0.07
C TRP A 20 -8.36 -20.48 1.12
N ASP A 21 -9.60 -20.95 1.08
CA ASP A 21 -10.73 -20.55 1.93
C ASP A 21 -10.55 -20.98 3.40
N ASP A 22 -9.77 -22.04 3.66
CA ASP A 22 -9.49 -22.55 5.02
C ASP A 22 -8.33 -21.85 5.76
N TYR A 23 -7.62 -20.91 5.12
CA TYR A 23 -6.40 -20.30 5.66
C TYR A 23 -6.62 -18.88 6.22
N TRP A 24 -6.09 -18.61 7.41
CA TRP A 24 -5.99 -17.24 7.93
C TRP A 24 -5.07 -16.40 7.05
N TRP A 25 -5.29 -15.09 6.97
CA TRP A 25 -4.48 -14.19 6.14
C TRP A 25 -2.96 -14.33 6.37
N HIS A 26 -2.54 -14.56 7.63
CA HIS A 26 -1.14 -14.73 7.98
C HIS A 26 -0.53 -16.09 7.56
N GLU A 27 -1.36 -17.08 7.21
CA GLU A 27 -0.95 -18.40 6.74
C GLU A 27 -0.85 -18.47 5.21
N LEU A 28 -1.52 -17.56 4.51
CA LEU A 28 -1.40 -17.40 3.07
C LEU A 28 0.05 -17.14 2.64
N PRO A 29 0.54 -17.81 1.58
CA PRO A 29 1.77 -17.43 0.90
C PRO A 29 1.80 -15.95 0.52
N LYS A 30 2.98 -15.33 0.56
CA LYS A 30 3.13 -13.88 0.38
C LYS A 30 2.57 -13.37 -0.95
N ASP A 31 2.69 -14.18 -2.01
CA ASP A 31 2.12 -13.95 -3.34
C ASP A 31 0.58 -14.02 -3.36
N LYS A 32 -0.03 -14.89 -2.55
CA LYS A 32 -1.48 -14.97 -2.37
C LYS A 32 -2.01 -13.76 -1.60
N GLN A 33 -1.35 -13.35 -0.51
CA GLN A 33 -1.67 -12.08 0.18
C GLN A 33 -1.57 -10.87 -0.76
N ASP A 34 -0.53 -10.81 -1.59
CA ASP A 34 -0.33 -9.72 -2.54
C ASP A 34 -1.39 -9.74 -3.66
N ALA A 35 -1.79 -10.93 -4.15
CA ALA A 35 -2.89 -11.09 -5.09
C ALA A 35 -4.25 -10.71 -4.46
N ALA A 36 -4.54 -11.14 -3.23
CA ALA A 36 -5.74 -10.78 -2.49
C ALA A 36 -5.83 -9.26 -2.29
N THR A 37 -4.70 -8.63 -1.95
CA THR A 37 -4.59 -7.16 -1.84
C THR A 37 -4.87 -6.46 -3.17
N VAL A 38 -4.49 -7.04 -4.32
CA VAL A 38 -4.83 -6.52 -5.67
C VAL A 38 -6.31 -6.70 -5.99
N LEU A 39 -6.94 -7.77 -5.52
CA LEU A 39 -8.40 -7.95 -5.52
C LEU A 39 -9.12 -7.08 -4.47
N GLY A 40 -8.41 -6.25 -3.71
CA GLY A 40 -9.02 -5.30 -2.77
C GLY A 40 -9.33 -5.86 -1.38
N TRP A 41 -8.92 -7.10 -1.10
CA TRP A 41 -8.97 -7.68 0.23
C TRP A 41 -7.95 -7.06 1.17
N THR A 42 -8.21 -7.21 2.47
CA THR A 42 -7.27 -6.91 3.55
C THR A 42 -7.33 -8.03 4.57
N GLU A 43 -6.27 -8.20 5.37
CA GLU A 43 -6.22 -9.12 6.52
C GLU A 43 -7.53 -9.13 7.32
N LYS A 44 -8.01 -7.96 7.73
CA LYS A 44 -9.28 -7.84 8.46
C LYS A 44 -10.49 -8.33 7.64
N MET A 45 -10.55 -8.04 6.34
CA MET A 45 -11.68 -8.50 5.50
C MET A 45 -11.64 -10.02 5.28
N TRP A 46 -10.45 -10.58 5.19
CA TRP A 46 -10.25 -12.02 5.03
C TRP A 46 -10.61 -12.79 6.31
N ASP A 47 -10.16 -12.28 7.46
CA ASP A 47 -10.31 -12.96 8.76
C ASP A 47 -11.67 -12.65 9.46
N ASP A 48 -12.34 -11.53 9.16
CA ASP A 48 -13.65 -11.11 9.75
C ASP A 48 -14.84 -11.16 8.74
N ASP A 49 -14.88 -12.09 7.78
CA ASP A 49 -15.98 -12.24 6.77
C ASP A 49 -16.34 -10.94 6.00
N GLY A 50 -15.33 -10.10 5.72
CA GLY A 50 -15.49 -8.81 5.06
C GLY A 50 -15.46 -8.89 3.53
N LYS A 51 -16.37 -8.16 2.88
CA LYS A 51 -16.52 -8.17 1.42
C LYS A 51 -15.49 -7.29 0.69
N ALA A 52 -14.90 -7.78 -0.40
CA ALA A 52 -14.02 -6.98 -1.26
C ALA A 52 -14.77 -6.21 -2.37
N ASP A 53 -14.27 -5.02 -2.71
CA ASP A 53 -14.80 -4.13 -3.77
C ASP A 53 -14.89 -4.80 -5.16
N THR A 54 -14.14 -5.88 -5.42
CA THR A 54 -14.12 -6.57 -6.73
C THR A 54 -15.18 -7.62 -6.92
N GLU A 55 -15.83 -8.10 -5.85
CA GLU A 55 -16.80 -9.19 -5.97
C GLU A 55 -18.12 -8.76 -6.61
N ASP A 56 -18.43 -7.47 -6.55
CA ASP A 56 -19.55 -6.85 -7.26
C ASP A 56 -19.20 -6.49 -8.71
N LEU A 57 -18.06 -6.96 -9.24
CA LEU A 57 -17.60 -6.70 -10.61
C LEU A 57 -17.60 -7.99 -11.44
N ASP A 58 -18.16 -7.93 -12.64
CA ASP A 58 -17.95 -8.97 -13.65
C ASP A 58 -16.46 -9.06 -14.02
N TRP A 59 -16.00 -10.22 -14.50
CA TRP A 59 -14.64 -10.41 -15.01
C TRP A 59 -14.30 -9.36 -16.06
N GLY A 60 -15.27 -8.96 -16.89
CA GLY A 60 -15.13 -7.88 -17.87
C GLY A 60 -14.64 -6.57 -17.26
N GLU A 61 -15.15 -6.22 -16.07
CA GLU A 61 -14.90 -4.97 -15.36
C GLU A 61 -13.62 -4.96 -14.52
N LEU A 62 -13.08 -6.13 -14.17
CA LEU A 62 -11.77 -6.25 -13.51
C LEU A 62 -10.64 -5.59 -14.33
N SER A 63 -9.69 -4.93 -13.66
CA SER A 63 -8.45 -4.49 -14.30
C SER A 63 -7.61 -5.68 -14.79
N HIS A 64 -6.62 -5.43 -15.67
CA HIS A 64 -5.72 -6.51 -16.11
C HIS A 64 -4.92 -7.11 -14.95
N GLU A 65 -4.56 -6.29 -13.96
CA GLU A 65 -3.90 -6.69 -12.73
C GLU A 65 -4.84 -7.49 -11.81
N GLN A 66 -6.12 -7.12 -11.71
CA GLN A 66 -7.14 -7.87 -10.97
C GLN A 66 -7.43 -9.22 -11.62
N LYS A 67 -7.58 -9.27 -12.94
CA LYS A 67 -7.69 -10.53 -13.70
C LYS A 67 -6.48 -11.43 -13.42
N LYS A 68 -5.26 -10.88 -13.45
CA LYS A 68 -4.03 -11.64 -13.14
C LYS A 68 -3.94 -12.09 -11.67
N ALA A 69 -4.49 -11.31 -10.74
CA ALA A 69 -4.57 -11.71 -9.33
C ALA A 69 -5.61 -12.81 -9.11
N ALA A 70 -6.75 -12.74 -9.79
CA ALA A 70 -7.76 -13.79 -9.81
C ALA A 70 -7.20 -15.08 -10.45
N GLU A 71 -6.44 -14.97 -11.55
CA GLU A 71 -5.67 -16.09 -12.15
C GLU A 71 -4.68 -16.71 -11.17
N ALA A 72 -4.07 -15.93 -10.25
CA ALA A 72 -3.19 -16.47 -9.20
C ALA A 72 -3.94 -17.28 -8.12
N PHE A 73 -5.26 -17.09 -8.00
CA PHE A 73 -6.17 -17.95 -7.23
C PHE A 73 -6.84 -19.04 -8.09
N GLY A 74 -6.47 -19.18 -9.36
CA GLY A 74 -7.05 -20.18 -10.29
C GLY A 74 -8.32 -19.73 -11.01
N TYR A 75 -8.85 -18.53 -10.71
CA TYR A 75 -10.01 -18.00 -11.41
C TYR A 75 -9.70 -17.61 -12.86
N HIS A 76 -10.66 -17.85 -13.72
CA HIS A 76 -10.68 -17.43 -15.12
C HIS A 76 -12.10 -16.96 -15.47
N PRO A 77 -12.37 -16.23 -16.57
CA PRO A 77 -13.62 -15.50 -16.76
C PRO A 77 -14.88 -16.30 -16.44
N LYS A 78 -14.93 -17.53 -16.96
CA LYS A 78 -16.06 -18.45 -16.75
C LYS A 78 -16.32 -18.84 -15.29
N LEU A 79 -15.27 -19.00 -14.47
CA LEU A 79 -15.43 -19.34 -13.04
C LEU A 79 -15.86 -18.12 -12.22
N TRP A 80 -15.41 -16.93 -12.63
CA TRP A 80 -15.74 -15.66 -11.97
C TRP A 80 -17.19 -15.20 -12.28
N ASP A 81 -17.63 -15.36 -13.53
CA ASP A 81 -18.92 -14.85 -14.01
C ASP A 81 -20.10 -15.84 -13.89
N GLU A 82 -19.87 -17.16 -13.91
CA GLU A 82 -20.96 -18.17 -13.96
C GLU A 82 -21.33 -18.82 -12.61
N GLY A 83 -20.69 -18.42 -11.49
CA GLY A 83 -20.80 -19.12 -10.20
C GLY A 83 -21.45 -18.32 -9.06
N PRO A 84 -22.64 -18.69 -8.56
CA PRO A 84 -23.14 -18.15 -7.30
C PRO A 84 -22.38 -18.76 -6.12
N GLY A 85 -21.44 -18.01 -5.53
CA GLY A 85 -20.74 -18.40 -4.30
C GLY A 85 -19.25 -18.75 -4.42
N HIS A 86 -18.62 -18.51 -5.58
CA HIS A 86 -17.16 -18.63 -5.77
C HIS A 86 -16.56 -17.33 -6.32
N HIS A 87 -16.80 -16.24 -5.60
CA HIS A 87 -15.87 -15.11 -5.55
C HIS A 87 -14.66 -15.53 -4.66
N PRO A 88 -13.56 -14.76 -4.59
CA PRO A 88 -12.45 -15.03 -3.67
C PRO A 88 -12.90 -15.43 -2.24
N PRO A 89 -12.06 -16.22 -1.55
CA PRO A 89 -12.42 -17.09 -0.42
C PRO A 89 -13.49 -16.55 0.54
N HIS A 90 -14.63 -17.27 0.56
CA HIS A 90 -15.80 -16.84 1.32
C HIS A 90 -16.61 -18.01 1.92
N HIS A 91 -15.95 -19.16 2.15
CA HIS A 91 -16.48 -20.22 3.02
C HIS A 91 -15.50 -20.54 4.14
N HIS A 92 -15.54 -19.73 5.22
CA HIS A 92 -14.94 -20.13 6.49
C HIS A 92 -15.48 -21.50 6.93
N PRO A 93 -14.63 -22.42 7.44
CA PRO A 93 -15.11 -23.66 8.03
C PRO A 93 -16.02 -23.33 9.22
N PRO A 94 -17.13 -24.08 9.43
CA PRO A 94 -18.04 -23.82 10.53
C PRO A 94 -17.27 -23.91 11.85
N HIS A 95 -17.51 -22.96 12.77
CA HIS A 95 -16.86 -22.86 14.08
C HIS A 95 -16.91 -24.18 14.88
N HIS A 96 -15.96 -25.07 14.62
CA HIS A 96 -15.74 -26.25 15.41
C HIS A 96 -14.85 -25.88 16.58
N HIS A 97 -15.53 -25.65 17.71
CA HIS A 97 -14.94 -25.92 19.01
C HIS A 97 -14.21 -27.27 19.02
N ASP A 98 -13.17 -27.33 19.84
CA ASP A 98 -12.35 -28.50 20.14
C ASP A 98 -11.43 -29.00 19.02
N HIS A 99 -10.18 -28.52 19.03
CA HIS A 99 -9.06 -29.44 19.21
C HIS A 99 -7.92 -28.84 20.04
N HIS A 100 -7.49 -29.58 21.05
CA HIS A 100 -6.44 -29.19 22.00
C HIS A 100 -5.07 -29.04 21.33
N HIS A 101 -4.32 -27.99 21.69
CA HIS A 101 -2.88 -28.14 21.95
C HIS A 101 -2.42 -27.37 23.19
N HIS A 102 -1.32 -27.83 23.76
CA HIS A 102 -0.95 -27.65 25.17
C HIS A 102 -0.27 -26.30 25.48
N HIS A 103 -0.63 -25.74 26.63
CA HIS A 103 0.20 -24.80 27.41
C HIS A 103 1.48 -25.49 27.93
N PRO A 104 2.58 -24.77 28.20
CA PRO A 104 2.74 -23.91 29.40
C PRO A 104 3.17 -22.47 29.04
N HIS A 105 2.75 -21.37 29.69
CA HIS A 105 2.31 -21.10 31.06
C HIS A 105 3.34 -21.47 32.16
N GLU A 106 4.26 -20.54 32.42
CA GLU A 106 5.02 -20.50 33.68
C GLU A 106 4.31 -19.60 34.71
N ASP A 107 3.85 -20.25 35.77
CA ASP A 107 3.85 -19.87 37.18
C ASP A 107 3.55 -18.42 37.64
N HIS A 108 2.46 -18.32 38.41
CA HIS A 108 2.15 -17.24 39.35
C HIS A 108 2.40 -17.69 40.79
N LYS A 109 2.84 -16.74 41.65
CA LYS A 109 2.52 -16.54 43.11
C LYS A 109 3.75 -16.34 44.05
N PRO A 110 3.58 -15.72 45.24
CA PRO A 110 2.82 -14.48 45.51
C PRO A 110 3.45 -13.57 46.61
N ASP A 111 2.72 -12.50 46.97
CA ASP A 111 2.64 -11.84 48.29
C ASP A 111 3.86 -11.11 48.92
N GLY A 112 3.60 -9.85 49.33
CA GLY A 112 4.54 -9.05 50.13
C GLY A 112 4.14 -7.58 50.33
N LYS A 113 3.19 -7.29 51.23
CA LYS A 113 2.96 -5.95 51.82
C LYS A 113 3.08 -6.05 53.34
N PRO A 114 3.72 -5.08 54.03
CA PRO A 114 2.95 -4.08 54.79
C PRO A 114 3.59 -2.65 54.72
N LYS A 115 2.79 -1.56 54.72
CA LYS A 115 2.69 -0.51 55.78
C LYS A 115 3.92 0.44 55.89
N GLU A 116 3.84 1.71 56.31
CA GLU A 116 2.83 2.78 56.44
C GLU A 116 3.61 4.04 56.89
N GLU A 117 3.24 5.25 56.45
CA GLU A 117 3.42 6.57 57.09
C GLU A 117 2.97 7.64 56.07
N GLU A 118 1.77 8.24 56.15
CA GLU A 118 1.43 9.46 56.93
C GLU A 118 2.42 10.63 56.63
N LYS A 119 2.05 11.80 56.06
CA LYS A 119 0.91 12.74 56.21
C LYS A 119 1.03 13.85 55.10
N LYS A 120 0.15 14.86 54.85
CA LYS A 120 -1.11 15.38 55.43
C LYS A 120 -1.88 16.26 54.38
N ASP A 121 -3.23 16.26 54.45
CA ASP A 121 -4.23 17.36 54.30
C ASP A 121 -4.46 18.22 53.03
N GLY A 122 -5.73 18.68 52.88
CA GLY A 122 -6.26 19.63 51.89
C GLY A 122 -7.01 18.94 50.74
N ASP A 123 -8.26 18.47 50.90
CA ASP A 123 -9.51 19.21 51.15
C ASP A 123 -9.81 20.28 50.08
N ASP A 124 -10.79 20.01 49.19
CA ASP A 124 -12.03 20.80 49.05
C ASP A 124 -12.95 20.27 47.91
N GLU A 125 -14.06 19.67 48.34
CA GLU A 125 -15.41 19.56 47.73
C GLU A 125 -15.61 19.38 46.19
N GLU A 126 -16.03 18.17 45.80
CA GLU A 126 -17.16 18.00 44.88
C GLU A 126 -18.48 17.96 45.68
N PRO A 127 -19.61 18.34 45.06
CA PRO A 127 -20.86 17.61 45.28
C PRO A 127 -21.42 16.95 44.01
N ASP A 128 -21.56 15.64 44.12
CA ASP A 128 -22.45 14.76 43.35
C ASP A 128 -23.90 15.29 43.30
N ILE A 129 -24.60 15.14 42.17
CA ILE A 129 -25.78 14.24 42.05
C ILE A 129 -26.36 14.19 40.62
N SER A 130 -26.35 12.97 40.09
CA SER A 130 -27.37 12.33 39.23
C SER A 130 -28.31 13.21 38.37
N ASN A 131 -28.33 12.92 37.06
CA ASN A 131 -29.58 12.53 36.41
C ASN A 131 -29.34 11.70 35.14
N LEU A 132 -29.71 10.41 35.21
CA LEU A 132 -29.93 9.59 34.03
C LEU A 132 -31.23 10.05 33.36
N ASN A 133 -31.20 10.34 32.07
CA ASN A 133 -32.40 10.34 31.24
C ASN A 133 -32.12 9.63 29.93
N VAL A 134 -32.45 8.34 29.89
CA VAL A 134 -32.51 7.57 28.66
C VAL A 134 -33.84 7.89 27.99
N ASN A 135 -33.79 8.43 26.77
CA ASN A 135 -34.89 8.38 25.83
C ASN A 135 -34.32 8.06 24.44
N ASP A 136 -34.68 6.89 23.94
CA ASP A 136 -34.51 6.52 22.53
C ASP A 136 -35.27 7.50 21.62
N GLY A 137 -34.70 7.80 20.45
CA GLY A 137 -35.26 8.78 19.54
C GLY A 137 -34.41 9.05 18.29
N ASP A 138 -34.44 8.09 17.36
CA ASP A 138 -34.17 8.22 15.92
C ASP A 138 -33.13 9.22 15.37
N LYS A 139 -32.15 8.63 14.67
CA LYS A 139 -31.48 9.15 13.46
C LYS A 139 -31.21 10.66 13.38
N LYS A 140 -29.92 10.98 13.57
CA LYS A 140 -29.16 11.59 12.49
C LYS A 140 -27.78 10.96 12.35
N GLU A 141 -27.70 10.06 11.38
CA GLU A 141 -26.46 9.57 10.80
C GLU A 141 -25.69 10.78 10.25
N SER A 142 -24.79 11.33 11.06
CA SER A 142 -23.92 12.40 10.63
C SER A 142 -22.89 11.79 9.68
N ASP A 143 -22.93 12.19 8.41
CA ASP A 143 -21.90 11.89 7.41
C ASP A 143 -20.50 12.15 8.00
N LYS A 144 -19.87 11.10 8.53
CA LYS A 144 -18.45 11.12 8.86
C LYS A 144 -17.72 11.13 7.53
N LYS A 145 -17.57 12.32 6.94
CA LYS A 145 -16.64 12.58 5.84
C LYS A 145 -15.29 12.01 6.25
N GLU A 146 -14.98 10.81 5.76
CA GLU A 146 -13.70 10.19 5.97
C GLU A 146 -12.64 11.17 5.48
N LYS A 147 -11.74 11.57 6.39
CA LYS A 147 -10.63 12.44 6.01
C LYS A 147 -9.85 11.66 4.96
N PRO A 148 -9.67 12.20 3.74
CA PRO A 148 -9.10 11.42 2.64
C PRO A 148 -7.74 10.87 3.05
N GLN A 149 -7.66 9.55 3.20
CA GLN A 149 -6.46 8.88 3.67
C GLN A 149 -5.38 9.04 2.61
N PHE A 150 -4.25 9.62 2.99
CA PHE A 150 -3.07 9.68 2.14
C PHE A 150 -2.12 8.57 2.56
N LYS A 151 -1.54 7.86 1.59
CA LYS A 151 -0.55 6.79 1.82
C LYS A 151 0.82 7.28 1.39
N VAL A 152 1.88 6.72 1.97
CA VAL A 152 3.27 7.00 1.57
C VAL A 152 3.93 5.66 1.29
N SER A 153 4.70 5.54 0.21
CA SER A 153 5.49 4.34 -0.04
C SER A 153 6.61 4.18 0.99
N LYS A 154 7.27 3.00 0.99
CA LYS A 154 8.62 2.91 1.54
C LYS A 154 9.56 3.94 0.88
N THR A 155 10.64 4.28 1.56
CA THR A 155 11.72 5.11 1.03
C THR A 155 12.67 4.30 0.15
N PHE A 156 13.22 4.95 -0.87
CA PHE A 156 14.16 4.40 -1.85
C PHE A 156 15.39 5.32 -1.92
N GLY A 157 16.60 4.76 -1.83
CA GLY A 157 17.84 5.52 -1.70
C GLY A 157 18.39 5.58 -0.27
N GLY A 158 19.60 6.12 -0.12
CA GLY A 158 20.44 5.99 1.05
C GLY A 158 20.22 7.04 2.16
N GLY A 159 21.19 7.10 3.08
CA GLY A 159 21.13 7.92 4.29
C GLY A 159 21.56 9.38 4.13
N GLY A 160 21.97 9.82 2.94
CA GLY A 160 22.50 11.17 2.69
C GLY A 160 21.44 12.29 2.76
N GLY A 161 21.86 13.52 2.44
CA GLY A 161 20.98 14.68 2.26
C GLY A 161 20.27 15.23 3.52
N ALA A 162 19.61 16.39 3.33
CA ALA A 162 18.68 17.00 4.28
C ALA A 162 17.23 16.60 3.95
N PRO A 163 16.32 16.49 4.93
CA PRO A 163 14.94 16.06 4.68
C PRO A 163 14.14 17.09 3.86
N PHE A 164 13.26 16.59 2.99
CA PHE A 164 12.28 17.41 2.27
C PHE A 164 10.89 16.73 2.28
N ASP A 165 9.83 17.53 2.25
CA ASP A 165 8.46 17.04 2.03
C ASP A 165 7.66 18.04 1.18
N HIS A 166 7.13 17.57 0.06
CA HIS A 166 6.24 18.35 -0.79
C HIS A 166 4.82 18.42 -0.22
N GLY A 167 4.43 17.52 0.70
CA GLY A 167 3.09 17.39 1.23
C GLY A 167 2.11 16.77 0.22
N ASN A 168 0.82 16.82 0.52
CA ASN A 168 -0.23 16.17 -0.26
C ASN A 168 -0.95 17.17 -1.19
N ASN A 169 -0.56 17.22 -2.46
CA ASN A 169 -1.04 18.18 -3.45
C ASN A 169 -1.62 17.46 -4.67
N ARG A 170 -2.94 17.51 -4.86
CA ARG A 170 -3.64 16.69 -5.87
C ARG A 170 -3.51 17.17 -7.32
N ASN A 171 -2.95 18.35 -7.55
CA ASN A 171 -2.97 19.04 -8.83
C ASN A 171 -1.55 19.11 -9.43
N ILE A 172 -0.90 17.96 -9.62
CA ILE A 172 0.38 17.91 -10.34
C ILE A 172 0.11 18.27 -11.80
N SER A 173 0.75 19.32 -12.31
CA SER A 173 0.68 19.72 -13.73
C SER A 173 1.98 19.43 -14.47
N LYS A 174 3.11 19.43 -13.76
CA LYS A 174 4.44 19.20 -14.35
C LYS A 174 5.42 18.62 -13.36
N ILE A 175 6.24 17.68 -13.82
CA ILE A 175 7.41 17.15 -13.11
C ILE A 175 8.63 17.27 -14.01
N THR A 176 9.65 17.98 -13.55
CA THR A 176 10.97 18.03 -14.19
C THR A 176 11.97 17.24 -13.33
N VAL A 177 12.57 16.21 -13.92
CA VAL A 177 13.62 15.40 -13.28
C VAL A 177 14.97 15.83 -13.83
N PHE A 178 15.86 16.33 -12.96
CA PHE A 178 17.22 16.75 -13.29
C PHE A 178 18.20 15.61 -12.99
N HIS A 179 19.23 15.46 -13.82
CA HIS A 179 20.22 14.40 -13.71
C HIS A 179 21.58 14.82 -14.32
N ASP A 180 22.64 14.07 -14.02
CA ASP A 180 23.92 14.18 -14.74
C ASP A 180 24.09 13.09 -15.82
N GLY A 181 23.40 11.95 -15.65
CA GLY A 181 23.52 10.74 -16.46
C GLY A 181 23.87 9.49 -15.64
N HIS A 182 24.18 9.67 -14.36
CA HIS A 182 24.44 8.61 -13.40
C HIS A 182 23.33 8.53 -12.34
N ALA A 183 22.92 9.67 -11.79
CA ALA A 183 21.88 9.76 -10.77
C ALA A 183 20.94 10.96 -10.96
N VAL A 184 19.82 10.97 -10.23
CA VAL A 184 18.88 12.09 -10.17
C VAL A 184 19.49 13.18 -9.28
N ARG A 185 19.77 14.35 -9.89
CA ARG A 185 20.27 15.53 -9.17
C ARG A 185 19.18 16.25 -8.40
N GLY A 186 17.98 16.34 -8.98
CA GLY A 186 16.90 17.13 -8.41
C GLY A 186 15.54 16.88 -9.04
N LEU A 187 14.51 17.33 -8.33
CA LEU A 187 13.12 17.28 -8.72
C LEU A 187 12.52 18.67 -8.62
N GLU A 188 11.89 19.15 -9.69
CA GLU A 188 11.01 20.32 -9.65
C GLU A 188 9.59 19.89 -10.01
N VAL A 189 8.62 20.18 -9.12
CA VAL A 189 7.24 19.77 -9.30
C VAL A 189 6.31 20.96 -9.18
N HIS A 190 5.41 21.09 -10.16
CA HIS A 190 4.40 22.13 -10.22
C HIS A 190 3.05 21.55 -9.77
N TYR A 191 2.53 22.11 -8.68
CA TYR A 191 1.33 21.75 -7.96
C TYR A 191 0.30 22.87 -8.09
N GLY A 192 -0.36 22.96 -9.24
CA GLY A 192 -1.20 24.11 -9.61
C GLY A 192 -0.39 25.40 -9.58
N ASN A 193 -0.64 26.25 -8.58
CA ASN A 193 -0.01 27.57 -8.42
C ASN A 193 1.29 27.54 -7.60
N MET A 194 1.72 26.37 -7.11
CA MET A 194 2.93 26.21 -6.28
C MET A 194 3.99 25.39 -7.00
N THR A 195 5.25 25.81 -6.95
CA THR A 195 6.39 24.99 -7.36
C THR A 195 7.18 24.57 -6.13
N LYS A 196 7.49 23.28 -5.99
CA LYS A 196 8.43 22.77 -4.96
C LYS A 196 9.61 22.08 -5.61
N LYS A 197 10.76 22.15 -4.93
CA LYS A 197 12.03 21.61 -5.42
C LYS A 197 12.71 20.77 -4.34
N ALA A 198 13.40 19.71 -4.78
CA ALA A 198 14.33 18.93 -3.99
C ALA A 198 15.62 18.72 -4.79
N GLY A 199 16.77 18.65 -4.11
CA GLY A 199 18.07 18.50 -4.76
C GLY A 199 18.47 19.66 -5.68
N GLU A 200 19.46 19.44 -6.54
CA GLU A 200 19.93 20.43 -7.50
C GLU A 200 19.14 20.39 -8.81
N CYS A 201 18.23 21.36 -8.97
CA CYS A 201 17.48 21.58 -10.21
C CYS A 201 18.31 22.36 -11.26
N LYS A 202 19.43 21.77 -11.71
CA LYS A 202 20.37 22.34 -12.69
C LYS A 202 20.90 21.26 -13.64
N GLY A 203 21.24 21.64 -14.88
CA GLY A 203 21.86 20.75 -15.86
C GLY A 203 20.86 20.00 -16.74
N LYS A 204 21.18 18.76 -17.11
CA LYS A 204 20.31 17.93 -17.97
C LYS A 204 19.02 17.61 -17.23
N SER A 205 17.91 17.64 -17.95
CA SER A 205 16.60 17.30 -17.39
C SER A 205 15.65 16.77 -18.44
N LYS A 206 14.63 16.04 -18.00
CA LYS A 206 13.45 15.69 -18.80
C LYS A 206 12.19 16.09 -18.03
N THR A 207 11.17 16.52 -18.76
CA THR A 207 9.92 17.04 -18.19
C THR A 207 8.74 16.17 -18.62
N LEU A 208 7.88 15.81 -17.67
CA LEU A 208 6.53 15.32 -17.89
C LEU A 208 5.56 16.47 -17.65
N GLU A 209 4.79 16.85 -18.65
CA GLU A 209 3.64 17.73 -18.50
C GLU A 209 2.37 16.88 -18.52
N LEU A 210 1.46 17.13 -17.58
CA LEU A 210 0.21 16.38 -17.43
C LEU A 210 -0.95 17.19 -18.01
N ASN A 211 -1.68 16.58 -18.93
CA ASN A 211 -2.87 17.20 -19.53
C ASN A 211 -4.01 17.30 -18.52
N ASN A 212 -5.05 18.08 -18.82
CA ASN A 212 -6.25 18.11 -17.96
C ASN A 212 -6.85 16.70 -17.78
N GLY A 213 -7.14 16.33 -16.54
CA GLY A 213 -7.59 14.98 -16.16
C GLY A 213 -6.55 13.87 -16.31
N GLU A 214 -5.27 14.20 -16.55
CA GLU A 214 -4.16 13.26 -16.53
C GLU A 214 -3.46 13.27 -15.16
N PHE A 215 -3.16 12.08 -14.63
CA PHE A 215 -2.51 11.90 -13.34
C PHE A 215 -1.63 10.66 -13.33
N ILE A 216 -0.64 10.65 -12.44
CA ILE A 216 0.34 9.58 -12.31
C ILE A 216 -0.23 8.45 -11.46
N THR A 217 -0.27 7.25 -12.03
CA THR A 217 -0.82 6.00 -11.46
C THR A 217 0.28 5.02 -11.03
N GLY A 218 1.54 5.31 -11.33
CA GLY A 218 2.66 4.52 -10.85
C GLY A 218 4.00 5.22 -11.09
N ALA A 219 4.98 4.88 -10.27
CA ALA A 219 6.37 5.27 -10.44
C ALA A 219 7.25 4.01 -10.60
N THR A 220 8.39 4.16 -11.26
CA THR A 220 9.48 3.18 -11.20
C THR A 220 10.72 3.91 -10.72
N VAL A 221 11.43 3.33 -9.75
CA VAL A 221 12.62 3.92 -9.15
C VAL A 221 13.76 2.92 -9.17
N ARG A 222 14.95 3.39 -9.59
CA ARG A 222 16.21 2.69 -9.36
C ARG A 222 16.98 3.45 -8.31
N SER A 223 17.48 2.75 -7.29
CA SER A 223 18.22 3.40 -6.19
C SER A 223 19.19 2.45 -5.50
N ASN A 224 20.29 3.00 -5.01
CA ASN A 224 21.19 2.34 -4.06
C ASN A 224 21.50 3.34 -2.94
N GLU A 225 22.69 3.98 -2.92
CA GLU A 225 22.98 5.06 -1.96
C GLU A 225 22.32 6.38 -2.38
N LEU A 226 22.10 6.55 -3.68
CA LEU A 226 21.35 7.66 -4.27
C LEU A 226 20.13 7.15 -5.06
N VAL A 227 19.19 8.04 -5.36
CA VAL A 227 18.15 7.77 -6.36
C VAL A 227 18.77 7.91 -7.75
N GLN A 228 18.95 6.78 -8.42
CA GLN A 228 19.68 6.69 -9.68
C GLN A 228 18.82 7.03 -10.89
N SER A 229 17.57 6.58 -10.93
CA SER A 229 16.63 6.97 -11.98
C SER A 229 15.17 6.93 -11.55
N LEU A 230 14.34 7.77 -12.17
CA LEU A 230 12.90 7.80 -11.98
C LEU A 230 12.15 7.66 -13.31
N ALA A 231 11.03 6.94 -13.29
CA ALA A 231 10.04 6.86 -14.36
C ALA A 231 8.63 7.00 -13.77
N PHE A 232 7.66 7.40 -14.60
CA PHE A 232 6.24 7.54 -14.21
C PHE A 232 5.32 7.00 -15.30
N LYS A 233 4.19 6.41 -14.90
CA LYS A 233 3.08 6.01 -15.77
C LYS A 233 1.83 6.81 -15.40
N THR A 234 1.05 7.26 -16.40
CA THR A 234 -0.21 8.00 -16.19
C THR A 234 -1.45 7.15 -16.46
N ASN A 235 -2.60 7.62 -15.97
CA ASN A 235 -3.92 7.07 -16.28
C ASN A 235 -4.29 7.09 -17.77
N LYS A 236 -3.57 7.86 -18.60
CA LYS A 236 -3.75 7.91 -20.07
C LYS A 236 -2.78 7.00 -20.82
N GLY A 237 -1.98 6.20 -20.11
CA GLY A 237 -0.98 5.32 -20.71
C GLY A 237 0.32 6.04 -21.12
N THR A 238 0.47 7.33 -20.80
CA THR A 238 1.74 8.04 -21.00
C THR A 238 2.81 7.44 -20.10
N GLU A 239 3.94 7.04 -20.68
CA GLU A 239 5.12 6.61 -19.95
C GLU A 239 6.23 7.67 -20.06
N PHE A 240 6.80 8.03 -18.91
CA PHE A 240 7.87 9.00 -18.78
C PHE A 240 9.10 8.35 -18.15
N GLY A 241 10.26 8.55 -18.78
CA GLY A 241 11.54 8.07 -18.29
C GLY A 241 11.97 6.73 -18.91
N PRO A 242 12.86 5.96 -18.25
CA PRO A 242 13.61 6.37 -17.05
C PRO A 242 14.46 7.62 -17.29
N VAL A 243 14.62 8.45 -16.25
CA VAL A 243 15.45 9.67 -16.25
C VAL A 243 16.44 9.57 -15.12
N GLY A 244 17.74 9.66 -15.43
CA GLY A 244 18.82 9.41 -14.49
C GLY A 244 19.90 8.51 -15.12
N GLY A 245 20.33 7.49 -14.38
CA GLY A 245 21.31 6.50 -14.81
C GLY A 245 21.31 5.24 -13.93
N LYS A 246 22.50 4.66 -13.76
CA LYS A 246 22.78 3.41 -13.02
C LYS A 246 23.80 3.64 -11.87
N GLY A 247 23.90 4.87 -11.38
CA GLY A 247 24.98 5.29 -10.48
C GLY A 247 26.35 5.27 -11.17
N TRP A 248 27.40 4.95 -10.40
CA TRP A 248 28.80 4.91 -10.83
C TRP A 248 29.42 3.54 -10.57
N SER A 249 30.18 3.01 -11.54
CA SER A 249 30.97 1.78 -11.38
C SER A 249 32.20 1.93 -10.46
N LYS A 250 32.42 3.11 -9.89
CA LYS A 250 33.50 3.52 -8.98
C LYS A 250 32.94 4.54 -7.99
N LEU A 251 33.79 5.28 -7.29
CA LEU A 251 33.38 6.42 -6.47
C LEU A 251 32.66 7.48 -7.32
N ASN A 252 31.60 8.05 -6.75
CA ASN A 252 30.85 9.18 -7.28
C ASN A 252 31.56 10.52 -6.98
N PRO A 253 31.04 11.68 -7.46
CA PRO A 253 31.64 12.99 -7.20
C PRO A 253 31.70 13.42 -5.73
N LEU A 254 31.01 12.71 -4.84
CA LEU A 254 31.02 12.94 -3.39
C LEU A 254 32.00 12.01 -2.64
N GLY A 255 32.76 11.18 -3.37
CA GLY A 255 33.80 10.32 -2.81
C GLY A 255 33.32 8.99 -2.22
N PHE A 256 32.05 8.61 -2.40
CA PHE A 256 31.51 7.31 -1.98
C PHE A 256 31.04 6.47 -3.17
N GLY A 257 30.91 5.16 -2.99
CA GLY A 257 30.46 4.25 -4.05
C GLY A 257 28.93 4.23 -4.16
N ASP A 258 28.41 4.39 -5.37
CA ASP A 258 26.98 4.19 -5.68
C ASP A 258 26.84 3.29 -6.90
N LYS A 259 27.04 1.98 -6.71
CA LYS A 259 26.88 0.96 -7.76
C LYS A 259 25.43 0.86 -8.23
N GLU A 260 25.18 0.26 -9.40
CA GLU A 260 23.81 0.05 -9.91
C GLU A 260 22.92 -0.65 -8.86
N GLY A 261 21.80 0.02 -8.55
CA GLY A 261 20.79 -0.46 -7.62
C GLY A 261 19.67 -1.26 -8.29
N GLU A 262 18.78 -1.79 -7.46
CA GLU A 262 17.56 -2.47 -7.91
C GLU A 262 16.57 -1.48 -8.52
N GLU A 263 15.83 -1.89 -9.55
CA GLU A 263 14.71 -1.14 -10.11
C GLU A 263 13.38 -1.70 -9.57
N VAL A 264 12.65 -0.86 -8.83
CA VAL A 264 11.40 -1.23 -8.17
C VAL A 264 10.23 -0.45 -8.77
N LYS A 265 9.15 -1.15 -9.12
CA LYS A 265 7.87 -0.57 -9.52
C LYS A 265 7.05 -0.24 -8.27
N VAL A 266 6.46 0.95 -8.25
CA VAL A 266 5.64 1.47 -7.15
C VAL A 266 4.30 1.92 -7.72
N PRO A 267 3.32 1.01 -7.87
CA PRO A 267 1.99 1.38 -8.32
C PRO A 267 1.30 2.27 -7.27
N ALA A 268 0.40 3.15 -7.72
CA ALA A 268 -0.54 3.80 -6.84
C ALA A 268 -1.52 2.76 -6.26
N PRO A 269 -1.97 2.92 -5.00
CA PRO A 269 -3.13 2.18 -4.49
C PRO A 269 -4.36 2.35 -5.39
N PHE A 270 -5.31 1.41 -5.32
CA PHE A 270 -6.56 1.52 -6.05
C PHE A 270 -7.29 2.84 -5.76
N LYS A 271 -7.86 3.47 -6.79
CA LYS A 271 -8.49 4.81 -6.76
C LYS A 271 -7.56 5.97 -6.31
N PHE A 272 -6.23 5.79 -6.27
CA PHE A 272 -5.27 6.84 -5.88
C PHE A 272 -4.41 7.34 -7.07
N GLN A 273 -3.82 8.52 -6.88
CA GLN A 273 -2.84 9.16 -7.76
C GLN A 273 -1.63 9.65 -6.95
N LEU A 274 -0.51 9.94 -7.63
CA LEU A 274 0.60 10.65 -7.01
C LEU A 274 0.19 12.08 -6.61
N VAL A 275 0.49 12.48 -5.37
CA VAL A 275 0.19 13.81 -4.83
C VAL A 275 1.41 14.53 -4.26
N GLY A 276 2.56 13.87 -4.18
CA GLY A 276 3.73 14.44 -3.54
C GLY A 276 4.94 13.53 -3.52
N PHE A 277 6.07 14.12 -3.13
CA PHE A 277 7.32 13.44 -2.86
C PHE A 277 7.80 13.86 -1.47
N SER A 278 8.43 12.95 -0.75
CA SER A 278 9.17 13.22 0.48
C SER A 278 10.46 12.41 0.47
N GLY A 279 11.44 12.77 1.28
CA GLY A 279 12.70 12.03 1.36
C GLY A 279 13.84 12.91 1.81
N LYS A 280 15.03 12.69 1.23
CA LYS A 280 16.26 13.41 1.56
C LYS A 280 17.01 13.84 0.30
N ALA A 281 17.60 15.03 0.33
CA ALA A 281 18.34 15.59 -0.80
C ALA A 281 19.50 16.51 -0.37
N GLY A 282 20.59 16.46 -1.13
CA GLY A 282 21.73 17.38 -1.12
C GLY A 282 21.97 17.92 -2.53
N SER A 283 23.18 17.69 -3.08
CA SER A 283 23.45 17.91 -4.52
C SER A 283 22.75 16.89 -5.44
N TYR A 284 22.19 15.83 -4.84
CA TYR A 284 21.43 14.77 -5.49
C TYR A 284 20.12 14.53 -4.72
N ILE A 285 19.22 13.73 -5.28
CA ILE A 285 18.15 13.11 -4.50
C ILE A 285 18.76 11.85 -3.84
N ASP A 286 19.15 11.97 -2.57
CA ASP A 286 19.68 10.85 -1.79
C ASP A 286 18.60 9.80 -1.54
N GLN A 287 17.38 10.24 -1.23
CA GLN A 287 16.25 9.37 -0.88
C GLN A 287 14.91 9.95 -1.36
N VAL A 288 14.00 9.09 -1.83
CA VAL A 288 12.63 9.46 -2.23
C VAL A 288 11.60 8.45 -1.72
N ALA A 289 10.42 8.95 -1.37
CA ALA A 289 9.18 8.21 -1.18
C ALA A 289 8.05 8.93 -1.92
N PHE A 290 7.08 8.16 -2.40
CA PHE A 290 5.94 8.63 -3.17
C PHE A 290 4.74 8.81 -2.25
N ARG A 291 4.14 10.00 -2.23
CA ARG A 291 2.88 10.26 -1.54
C ARG A 291 1.72 10.00 -2.49
N TRP A 292 0.83 9.11 -2.09
CA TRP A 292 -0.37 8.73 -2.82
C TRP A 292 -1.61 9.33 -2.13
N GLY A 293 -2.56 9.83 -2.91
CA GLY A 293 -3.83 10.32 -2.41
C GLY A 293 -4.97 10.03 -3.38
N PRO A 294 -6.24 9.99 -2.91
CA PRO A 294 -7.35 9.59 -3.75
C PRO A 294 -7.53 10.53 -4.95
N VAL A 295 -7.88 9.95 -6.10
CA VAL A 295 -8.22 10.68 -7.33
C VAL A 295 -9.40 11.61 -7.02
N PRO A 296 -9.37 12.89 -7.43
CA PRO A 296 -10.52 13.78 -7.29
C PRO A 296 -11.73 13.24 -8.08
N GLN A 297 -12.82 12.94 -7.36
CA GLN A 297 -14.08 12.57 -8.00
C GLN A 297 -14.58 13.76 -8.83
N MET A 298 -14.77 13.59 -10.13
CA MET A 298 -15.38 14.62 -10.97
C MET A 298 -16.85 14.77 -10.59
N ASN A 299 -17.23 15.92 -10.04
CA ASN A 299 -18.62 16.18 -9.67
C ASN A 299 -19.52 16.11 -10.93
N LYS A 300 -20.51 15.21 -10.91
CA LYS A 300 -21.48 14.97 -12.01
C LYS A 300 -22.16 16.24 -12.54
N LYS A 301 -22.19 17.34 -11.77
CA LYS A 301 -22.69 18.65 -12.20
C LYS A 301 -21.90 19.32 -13.36
N GLN A 302 -20.68 18.87 -13.67
CA GLN A 302 -19.93 19.39 -14.84
C GLN A 302 -20.13 18.59 -16.14
N GLN A 303 -20.93 17.52 -16.12
CA GLN A 303 -21.26 16.73 -17.32
C GLN A 303 -22.50 17.24 -18.07
N GLN A 304 -23.22 18.25 -17.56
CA GLN A 304 -24.43 18.82 -18.17
C GLN A 304 -24.23 20.21 -18.80
N SER A 305 -22.98 20.60 -19.10
CA SER A 305 -22.66 21.87 -19.78
C SER A 305 -21.73 21.66 -20.98
N LYS A 306 -22.15 20.78 -21.90
CA LYS A 306 -21.67 20.68 -23.28
C LYS A 306 -22.84 20.34 -24.19
#